data_AF-W8BJP3-F1
#
_entry.id   AF-W8BJP3-F1
#
_cell.length_a   1.000
_cell.length_b   1.000
_cell.length_c   1.000
_cell.angle_alpha   90.00
_cell.angle_beta   90.00
_cell.angle_gamma   90.00
#
_symmetry.space_group_name_H-M   'P 1'
#
loop_
_entity.id
_entity.type
_entity.pdbx_description
1 polymer ?
#
loop_
_entity_poly.entity_id
_entity_poly.type
_entity_poly.pdbx_seq_one_letter_code
_entity_poly.pdbx_strand_id
1 'polypeptide(L)'
;MYGFVNYALELLVLKNFGEEIWDQIKKKAMVSMEGQFLVRQTYDDEITYNLIGAAVEILNIPADDILELFGKTFFEFCQDSGYDKILQVLGATPRDFLQNLDALHDHLGTLYPGMRAPSFRCTEKDGSLLLHYYSERPGLEHIVIGIVKAVASKLHGVEVEIEIVKRKGDPIDEEDRTDVFTQQQQQQ
;
A
#
# COMPACT_ATOMS: atom_id res chain seq x y z
N MET A 1 -4.82 -11.45 -2.77
CA MET A 1 -5.01 -10.33 -1.82
C MET A 1 -6.38 -10.44 -1.14
N TYR A 2 -6.62 -9.77 0.00
CA TYR A 2 -7.98 -9.71 0.55
C TYR A 2 -8.90 -8.90 -0.36
N GLY A 3 -10.17 -9.32 -0.46
CA GLY A 3 -11.22 -8.61 -1.18
C GLY A 3 -11.42 -7.19 -0.67
N PHE A 4 -11.06 -6.91 0.59
CA PHE A 4 -11.03 -5.56 1.14
C PHE A 4 -10.19 -4.59 0.27
N VAL A 5 -9.04 -5.04 -0.24
CA VAL A 5 -8.15 -4.23 -1.07
C VAL A 5 -8.71 -4.10 -2.49
N ASN A 6 -9.20 -5.20 -3.07
CA ASN A 6 -9.80 -5.18 -4.41
C ASN A 6 -11.09 -4.34 -4.45
N TYR A 7 -11.88 -4.36 -3.38
CA TYR A 7 -13.07 -3.53 -3.23
C TYR A 7 -12.70 -2.05 -3.12
N ALA A 8 -11.62 -1.71 -2.41
CA ALA A 8 -11.14 -0.33 -2.40
C ALA A 8 -10.71 0.14 -3.80
N LEU A 9 -10.15 -0.75 -4.62
CA LEU A 9 -9.76 -0.44 -6.00
C LEU A 9 -10.99 -0.24 -6.89
N GLU A 10 -12.01 -1.08 -6.73
CA GLU A 10 -13.33 -0.88 -7.34
C GLU A 10 -13.92 0.49 -6.96
N LEU A 11 -13.91 0.83 -5.66
CA LEU A 11 -14.40 2.12 -5.18
C LEU A 11 -13.62 3.31 -5.74
N LEU A 12 -12.29 3.21 -5.88
CA LEU A 12 -11.50 4.23 -6.56
C LEU A 12 -12.05 4.47 -7.97
N VAL A 13 -12.23 3.41 -8.75
CA VAL A 13 -12.68 3.55 -10.13
C VAL A 13 -14.09 4.13 -10.19
N LEU A 14 -15.00 3.61 -9.37
CA LEU A 14 -16.39 4.07 -9.32
C LEU A 14 -16.49 5.55 -8.93
N LYS A 15 -15.72 6.00 -7.93
CA LYS A 15 -15.76 7.39 -7.45
C LYS A 15 -15.17 8.38 -8.45
N ASN A 16 -14.11 7.99 -9.17
CA ASN A 16 -13.34 8.91 -10.00
C ASN A 16 -13.69 8.84 -11.50
N PHE A 17 -14.13 7.67 -11.99
CA PHE A 17 -14.33 7.40 -13.41
C PHE A 17 -15.70 6.81 -13.75
N GLY A 18 -16.46 6.36 -12.74
CA GLY A 18 -17.83 5.87 -12.89
C GLY A 18 -17.94 4.38 -13.23
N GLU A 19 -19.18 3.89 -13.27
CA GLU A 19 -19.53 2.47 -13.42
C GLU A 19 -19.16 1.91 -14.80
N GLU A 20 -19.34 2.69 -15.86
CA GLU A 20 -19.02 2.25 -17.23
C GLU A 20 -17.53 1.90 -17.38
N ILE A 21 -16.65 2.73 -16.80
CA ILE A 21 -15.21 2.50 -16.83
C ILE A 21 -14.85 1.29 -15.96
N TRP A 22 -15.49 1.14 -14.81
CA TRP A 22 -15.30 -0.04 -13.96
C TRP A 22 -15.64 -1.34 -14.69
N ASP A 23 -16.77 -1.38 -15.40
CA ASP A 23 -17.18 -2.55 -16.17
C ASP A 23 -16.20 -2.89 -17.31
N GLN A 24 -15.66 -1.87 -18.00
CA GLN A 24 -14.61 -2.08 -18.99
C GLN A 24 -13.34 -2.68 -18.35
N ILE A 25 -12.92 -2.16 -17.19
CA ILE A 25 -11.74 -2.65 -16.45
C ILE A 25 -11.94 -4.10 -16.01
N LYS A 26 -13.06 -4.43 -15.36
CA LYS A 26 -13.36 -5.82 -14.95
C LYS A 26 -13.33 -6.78 -16.13
N LYS A 27 -13.96 -6.40 -17.25
CA LYS A 27 -14.02 -7.23 -18.46
C LYS A 27 -12.62 -7.47 -19.04
N LYS A 28 -11.79 -6.43 -19.10
CA LYS A 28 -10.43 -6.51 -19.62
C LYS A 28 -9.50 -7.30 -18.69
N ALA A 29 -9.65 -7.14 -17.38
CA ALA A 29 -8.92 -7.89 -16.36
C ALA A 29 -9.38 -9.36 -16.23
N MET A 30 -10.35 -9.80 -17.05
CA MET A 30 -10.94 -11.15 -17.03
C MET A 30 -11.52 -11.56 -15.67
N VAL A 31 -11.95 -10.58 -14.88
CA VAL A 31 -12.53 -10.83 -13.56
C VAL A 31 -13.94 -11.37 -13.74
N SER A 32 -14.07 -12.68 -13.63
CA SER A 32 -15.32 -13.43 -13.83
C SER A 32 -16.07 -13.57 -12.52
N MET A 33 -16.59 -12.46 -11.99
CA MET A 33 -17.43 -12.47 -10.78
C MET A 33 -18.67 -11.59 -10.97
N GLU A 34 -19.80 -12.03 -10.44
CA GLU A 34 -21.00 -11.21 -10.33
C GLU A 34 -20.95 -10.40 -9.02
N GLY A 35 -21.28 -9.11 -9.10
CA GLY A 35 -21.33 -8.23 -7.94
C GLY A 35 -19.96 -7.68 -7.52
N GLN A 36 -19.83 -7.44 -6.20
CA GLN A 36 -18.69 -6.76 -5.58
C GLN A 36 -17.72 -7.75 -4.93
N PHE A 37 -16.47 -7.34 -4.75
CA PHE A 37 -15.50 -8.11 -3.97
C PHE A 37 -15.98 -8.34 -2.53
N LEU A 38 -15.94 -9.59 -2.07
CA LEU A 38 -16.26 -9.94 -0.69
C LEU A 38 -15.08 -9.57 0.21
N VAL A 39 -15.25 -8.57 1.07
CA VAL A 39 -14.15 -7.95 1.83
C VAL A 39 -13.37 -8.92 2.73
N ARG A 40 -14.01 -9.98 3.23
CA ARG A 40 -13.39 -11.02 4.10
C ARG A 40 -12.88 -12.24 3.34
N GLN A 41 -12.99 -12.27 2.02
CA GLN A 41 -12.49 -13.37 1.19
C GLN A 41 -11.08 -13.04 0.68
N THR A 42 -10.23 -14.05 0.57
CA THR A 42 -8.94 -13.95 -0.13
C THR A 42 -9.11 -14.32 -1.61
N TYR A 43 -8.46 -13.54 -2.46
CA TYR A 43 -8.38 -13.70 -3.90
C TYR A 43 -6.92 -13.92 -4.29
N ASP A 44 -6.65 -14.36 -5.53
CA ASP A 44 -5.28 -14.36 -6.04
C ASP A 44 -4.74 -12.91 -6.11
N ASP A 45 -3.44 -12.71 -5.89
CA ASP A 45 -2.81 -11.40 -6.10
C ASP A 45 -2.85 -11.01 -7.59
N GLU A 46 -2.88 -11.99 -8.51
CA GLU A 46 -3.01 -11.79 -9.96
C GLU A 46 -4.25 -10.96 -10.33
N ILE A 47 -5.36 -11.13 -9.60
CA ILE A 47 -6.59 -10.34 -9.83
C ILE A 47 -6.30 -8.85 -9.62
N THR A 48 -5.58 -8.48 -8.56
CA THR A 48 -5.25 -7.08 -8.28
C THR A 48 -4.34 -6.52 -9.39
N TYR A 49 -3.31 -7.27 -9.79
CA TYR A 49 -2.40 -6.85 -10.86
C TYR A 49 -3.12 -6.69 -12.21
N ASN A 50 -4.00 -7.62 -12.57
CA ASN A 50 -4.77 -7.57 -13.80
C ASN A 50 -5.73 -6.37 -13.81
N LEU A 51 -6.36 -6.04 -12.68
CA LEU A 51 -7.20 -4.85 -12.55
C LEU A 51 -6.39 -3.57 -12.75
N ILE A 52 -5.21 -3.46 -12.15
CA ILE A 52 -4.33 -2.30 -12.31
C ILE A 52 -3.87 -2.20 -13.77
N GLY A 53 -3.40 -3.29 -14.37
CA GLY A 53 -2.96 -3.31 -15.77
C GLY A 53 -4.09 -2.93 -16.74
N ALA A 54 -5.30 -3.45 -16.52
CA ALA A 54 -6.47 -3.06 -17.29
C ALA A 54 -6.82 -1.57 -17.11
N ALA A 55 -6.72 -1.04 -15.89
CA ALA A 55 -6.96 0.37 -15.61
C ALA A 55 -5.94 1.28 -16.31
N VAL A 56 -4.65 0.92 -16.32
CA VAL A 56 -3.61 1.64 -17.07
C VAL A 56 -3.99 1.78 -18.53
N GLU A 57 -4.37 0.68 -19.17
CA GLU A 57 -4.71 0.67 -20.60
C GLU A 57 -6.00 1.42 -20.93
N ILE A 58 -7.02 1.34 -20.06
CA ILE A 58 -8.34 1.96 -20.30
C ILE A 58 -8.32 3.45 -19.98
N LEU A 59 -7.67 3.83 -18.88
CA LEU A 59 -7.59 5.22 -18.42
C LEU A 59 -6.48 6.00 -19.13
N ASN A 60 -5.50 5.28 -19.72
CA ASN A 60 -4.28 5.86 -20.29
C ASN A 60 -3.50 6.70 -19.26
N ILE A 61 -3.43 6.18 -18.03
CA ILE A 61 -2.69 6.76 -16.90
C ILE A 61 -1.58 5.77 -16.53
N PRO A 62 -0.33 6.22 -16.28
CA PRO A 62 0.75 5.35 -15.82
C PRO A 62 0.38 4.53 -14.57
N ALA A 63 0.92 3.31 -14.46
CA ALA A 63 0.65 2.43 -13.33
C ALA A 63 1.00 3.10 -12.00
N ASP A 64 2.14 3.79 -11.94
CA ASP A 64 2.65 4.46 -10.76
C ASP A 64 1.65 5.51 -10.23
N ASP A 65 1.09 6.33 -11.13
CA ASP A 65 0.09 7.35 -10.79
C ASP A 65 -1.23 6.72 -10.30
N ILE A 66 -1.68 5.62 -10.94
CA ILE A 66 -2.87 4.87 -10.50
C ILE A 66 -2.65 4.28 -9.11
N LEU A 67 -1.47 3.71 -8.85
CA LEU A 67 -1.12 3.10 -7.58
C LEU A 67 -1.00 4.15 -6.46
N GLU A 68 -0.44 5.33 -6.73
CA GLU A 68 -0.41 6.44 -5.78
C GLU A 68 -1.83 6.93 -5.44
N LEU A 69 -2.66 7.12 -6.46
CA LEU A 69 -4.07 7.50 -6.27
C LEU A 69 -4.84 6.42 -5.49
N PHE A 70 -4.54 5.16 -5.75
CA PHE A 70 -5.09 4.04 -5.02
C PHE A 70 -4.63 4.03 -3.56
N GLY A 71 -3.36 4.26 -3.26
CA GLY A 71 -2.86 4.35 -1.89
C GLY A 71 -3.58 5.41 -1.07
N LYS A 72 -3.80 6.60 -1.65
CA LYS A 72 -4.58 7.67 -1.00
C LYS A 72 -6.02 7.23 -0.74
N THR A 73 -6.68 6.67 -1.75
CA THR A 73 -8.08 6.22 -1.65
C THR A 73 -8.24 5.06 -0.67
N PHE A 74 -7.25 4.17 -0.60
CA PHE A 74 -7.21 3.04 0.33
C PHE A 74 -7.14 3.52 1.77
N PHE A 75 -6.30 4.52 2.06
CA PHE A 75 -6.24 5.12 3.40
C PHE A 75 -7.60 5.71 3.81
N GLU A 76 -8.25 6.46 2.92
CA GLU A 76 -9.59 7.02 3.14
C GLU A 76 -10.63 5.92 3.38
N PHE A 77 -10.58 4.87 2.56
CA PHE A 77 -11.45 3.72 2.71
C PHE A 77 -11.26 3.00 4.05
N CYS A 78 -10.03 2.89 4.55
CA CYS A 78 -9.77 2.34 5.88
C CYS A 78 -10.43 3.21 6.98
N GLN A 79 -10.34 4.54 6.88
CA GLN A 79 -11.01 5.44 7.83
C GLN A 79 -12.53 5.22 7.80
N ASP A 80 -13.13 5.23 6.61
CA ASP A 80 -14.57 5.04 6.40
C ASP A 80 -15.06 3.64 6.85
N SER A 81 -14.18 2.64 6.77
CA SER A 81 -14.47 1.25 7.17
C SER A 81 -14.35 1.00 8.68
N GLY A 82 -14.18 2.06 9.48
CA GLY A 82 -14.15 1.98 10.94
C GLY A 82 -12.75 1.85 11.55
N TYR A 83 -11.68 1.94 10.75
CA TYR A 83 -10.30 1.97 11.26
C TYR A 83 -9.81 3.37 11.63
N ASP A 84 -10.63 4.42 11.43
CA ASP A 84 -10.24 5.81 11.71
C ASP A 84 -9.62 6.00 13.10
N LYS A 85 -10.28 5.50 14.16
CA LYS A 85 -9.78 5.64 15.53
C LYS A 85 -8.42 4.96 15.75
N ILE A 86 -8.21 3.77 15.20
CA ILE A 86 -6.94 3.07 15.38
C ILE A 86 -5.83 3.74 14.57
N LEU A 87 -6.14 4.23 13.37
CA LEU A 87 -5.19 4.97 12.53
C LEU A 87 -4.73 6.29 13.18
N GLN A 88 -5.63 7.00 13.85
CA GLN A 88 -5.30 8.25 14.56
C GLN A 88 -4.36 8.05 15.77
N VAL A 89 -4.29 6.85 16.34
CA VAL A 89 -3.46 6.58 17.53
C VAL A 89 -2.16 5.84 17.21
N LEU A 90 -1.85 5.60 15.93
CA LEU A 90 -0.58 4.97 15.55
C LEU A 90 0.63 5.88 15.74
N GLY A 91 0.45 7.18 15.91
CA GLY A 91 1.59 8.07 16.11
C GLY A 91 1.23 9.55 16.10
N ALA A 92 2.11 10.38 16.65
CA ALA A 92 1.97 11.84 16.62
C ALA A 92 2.60 12.45 15.36
N THR A 93 3.51 11.72 14.71
CA THR A 93 4.20 12.12 13.48
C THR A 93 4.05 11.05 12.39
N PRO A 94 4.27 11.40 11.09
CA PRO A 94 4.28 10.40 10.02
C PRO A 94 5.29 9.27 10.27
N ARG A 95 6.44 9.56 10.88
CA ARG A 95 7.42 8.55 11.28
C ARG A 95 6.84 7.57 12.30
N ASP A 96 6.24 8.08 13.37
CA ASP A 96 5.66 7.24 14.43
C ASP A 96 4.57 6.34 13.85
N PHE A 97 3.71 6.91 12.99
CA PHE A 97 2.68 6.15 12.28
C PHE A 97 3.28 4.97 11.51
N LEU A 98 4.33 5.23 10.71
CA LEU A 98 4.98 4.21 9.88
C LEU A 98 5.68 3.14 10.74
N GLN A 99 6.32 3.52 11.83
CA GLN A 99 6.98 2.56 12.74
C GLN A 99 5.99 1.66 13.50
N ASN A 100 4.76 2.13 13.73
CA ASN A 100 3.72 1.35 14.42
C ASN A 100 2.80 0.58 13.45
N LEU A 101 2.98 0.71 12.14
CA LEU A 101 2.12 0.08 11.15
C LEU A 101 2.23 -1.45 11.16
N ASP A 102 3.42 -1.98 11.47
CA ASP A 102 3.64 -3.43 11.64
C ASP A 102 2.81 -3.99 12.80
N ALA A 103 2.74 -3.29 13.93
CA ALA A 103 1.93 -3.70 15.07
C ALA A 103 0.42 -3.68 14.76
N LEU A 104 -0.04 -2.70 13.95
CA LEU A 104 -1.40 -2.72 13.44
C LEU A 104 -1.64 -3.96 12.57
N HIS A 105 -0.73 -4.25 11.64
CA HIS A 105 -0.84 -5.42 10.77
C HIS A 105 -0.83 -6.74 11.55
N ASP A 106 0.00 -6.87 12.60
CA ASP A 106 -0.02 -8.03 13.48
C ASP A 106 -1.38 -8.20 14.16
N HIS A 107 -1.95 -7.11 14.67
CA HIS A 107 -3.29 -7.13 15.26
C HIS A 107 -4.35 -7.54 14.24
N LEU A 108 -4.34 -6.94 13.05
CA LEU A 108 -5.25 -7.27 11.96
C LEU A 108 -5.08 -8.72 11.48
N GLY A 109 -3.87 -9.28 11.54
CA GLY A 109 -3.60 -10.66 11.19
C GLY A 109 -4.38 -11.67 12.05
N THR A 110 -4.74 -11.29 13.28
CA THR A 110 -5.61 -12.11 14.14
C THR A 110 -7.07 -12.14 13.67
N LEU A 111 -7.51 -11.11 12.94
CA LEU A 111 -8.88 -10.96 12.42
C LEU A 111 -9.01 -11.43 10.98
N TYR A 112 -7.89 -11.44 10.24
CA TYR A 112 -7.79 -11.78 8.82
C TYR A 112 -6.82 -12.96 8.63
N PRO A 113 -7.29 -14.22 8.82
CA PRO A 113 -6.47 -15.40 8.67
C PRO A 113 -5.83 -15.53 7.27
N GLY A 114 -4.50 -15.62 7.23
CA GLY A 114 -3.74 -15.69 5.97
C GLY A 114 -3.42 -14.33 5.35
N MET A 115 -3.63 -13.23 6.09
CA MET A 115 -3.14 -11.91 5.68
C MET A 115 -1.62 -11.91 5.55
N ARG A 116 -1.15 -11.59 4.35
CA ARG A 116 0.27 -11.33 4.06
C ARG A 116 0.48 -9.82 4.02
N ALA A 117 0.83 -9.23 5.16
CA ALA A 117 1.06 -7.79 5.30
C ALA A 117 2.50 -7.43 4.89
N PRO A 118 2.72 -6.21 4.36
CA PRO A 118 4.06 -5.65 4.25
C PRO A 118 4.60 -5.23 5.63
N SER A 119 5.91 -5.05 5.72
CA SER A 119 6.61 -4.52 6.89
C SER A 119 7.32 -3.21 6.58
N PHE A 120 7.35 -2.32 7.56
CA PHE A 120 7.89 -0.96 7.45
C PHE A 120 8.93 -0.69 8.54
N ARG A 121 10.06 -0.09 8.15
CA ARG A 121 11.02 0.46 9.10
C ARG A 121 11.47 1.84 8.68
N CYS A 122 11.72 2.69 9.66
CA CYS A 122 12.23 4.03 9.42
C CYS A 122 13.64 4.16 10.01
N THR A 123 14.58 4.67 9.21
CA THR A 123 15.90 5.13 9.67
C THR A 123 16.10 6.59 9.26
N GLU A 124 17.09 7.25 9.84
CA GLU A 124 17.46 8.61 9.42
C GLU A 124 18.74 8.55 8.58
N LYS A 125 18.79 9.33 7.50
CA LYS A 125 19.98 9.51 6.66
C LYS A 125 20.04 10.96 6.20
N ASP A 126 21.14 11.64 6.49
CA ASP A 126 21.40 13.04 6.08
C ASP A 126 20.26 14.02 6.42
N GLY A 127 19.65 13.85 7.59
CA GLY A 127 18.52 14.68 8.05
C GLY A 127 17.18 14.38 7.38
N SER A 128 17.12 13.35 6.53
CA SER A 128 15.91 12.85 5.88
C SER A 128 15.46 11.52 6.48
N LEU A 129 14.16 11.24 6.39
CA LEU A 129 13.59 9.97 6.81
C LEU A 129 13.71 8.95 5.67
N LEU A 130 14.40 7.85 5.91
CA LEU A 130 14.47 6.72 4.99
C LEU A 130 13.45 5.66 5.41
N LEU A 131 12.44 5.44 4.57
CA LEU A 131 11.44 4.41 4.76
C LEU A 131 11.86 3.13 4.02
N HIS A 132 12.08 2.06 4.78
CA HIS A 132 12.29 0.72 4.29
C HIS A 132 10.95 0.00 4.18
N TYR A 133 10.59 -0.41 2.96
CA TYR A 133 9.38 -1.16 2.66
C TYR A 133 9.73 -2.58 2.24
N TYR A 134 9.19 -3.56 2.96
CA TYR A 134 9.40 -4.98 2.70
C TYR A 134 8.08 -5.65 2.34
N SER A 135 8.07 -6.33 1.20
CA SER A 135 6.89 -7.04 0.72
C SER A 135 7.27 -8.23 -0.15
N GLU A 136 6.45 -9.27 -0.09
CA GLU A 136 6.48 -10.39 -1.01
C GLU A 136 5.88 -10.03 -2.38
N ARG A 137 5.05 -8.97 -2.42
CA ARG A 137 4.34 -8.51 -3.62
C ARG A 137 5.18 -7.46 -4.38
N PRO A 138 5.68 -7.77 -5.59
CA PRO A 138 6.48 -6.82 -6.38
C PRO A 138 5.63 -5.70 -7.00
N GLY A 139 6.21 -4.52 -7.18
CA GLY A 139 5.61 -3.43 -7.97
C GLY A 139 4.46 -2.67 -7.29
N LEU A 140 4.30 -2.81 -5.97
CA LEU A 140 3.25 -2.14 -5.19
C LEU A 140 3.76 -0.96 -4.35
N GLU A 141 5.02 -0.55 -4.52
CA GLU A 141 5.65 0.53 -3.75
C GLU A 141 4.93 1.88 -3.92
N HIS A 142 4.37 2.18 -5.08
CA HIS A 142 3.63 3.43 -5.31
C HIS A 142 2.33 3.52 -4.49
N ILE A 143 1.73 2.39 -4.09
CA ILE A 143 0.62 2.39 -3.12
C ILE A 143 1.09 2.96 -1.79
N VAL A 144 2.28 2.57 -1.34
CA VAL A 144 2.86 3.07 -0.09
C VAL A 144 3.07 4.57 -0.15
N ILE A 145 3.58 5.09 -1.28
CA ILE A 145 3.75 6.53 -1.50
C ILE A 145 2.41 7.26 -1.33
N GLY A 146 1.35 6.76 -1.97
CA GLY A 146 0.00 7.31 -1.82
C GLY A 146 -0.52 7.32 -0.38
N ILE A 147 -0.29 6.22 0.35
CA ILE A 147 -0.67 6.10 1.77
C ILE A 147 0.11 7.10 2.63
N VAL A 148 1.43 7.18 2.49
CA VAL A 148 2.27 8.07 3.32
C VAL A 148 1.90 9.53 3.08
N LYS A 149 1.70 9.94 1.81
CA LYS A 149 1.22 11.30 1.48
C LYS A 149 -0.14 11.58 2.11
N ALA A 150 -1.06 10.61 2.09
CA ALA A 150 -2.38 10.75 2.70
C ALA A 150 -2.30 10.88 4.23
N VAL A 151 -1.50 10.05 4.89
CA VAL A 151 -1.26 10.09 6.35
C VAL A 151 -0.67 11.44 6.74
N ALA A 152 0.41 11.87 6.08
CA ALA A 152 1.08 13.13 6.33
C ALA A 152 0.11 14.32 6.24
N SER A 153 -0.65 14.39 5.15
CA SER A 153 -1.60 15.48 4.90
C SER A 153 -2.81 15.42 5.86
N LYS A 154 -3.45 14.27 6.00
CA LYS A 154 -4.75 14.14 6.69
C LYS A 154 -4.65 14.03 8.20
N LEU A 155 -3.64 13.31 8.71
CA LEU A 155 -3.50 13.09 10.16
C LEU A 155 -2.58 14.12 10.81
N HIS A 156 -1.56 14.58 10.07
CA HIS A 156 -0.50 15.41 10.66
C HIS A 156 -0.42 16.82 10.07
N GLY A 157 -1.20 17.13 9.03
CA GLY A 157 -1.24 18.47 8.43
C GLY A 157 0.07 18.90 7.77
N VAL A 158 0.89 17.95 7.33
CA VAL A 158 2.18 18.21 6.68
C VAL A 158 2.20 17.64 5.26
N GLU A 159 2.93 18.32 4.38
CA GLU A 159 3.23 17.81 3.05
C GLU A 159 4.59 17.11 3.06
N VAL A 160 4.69 16.01 2.32
CA VAL A 160 5.92 15.21 2.20
C VAL A 160 6.20 14.93 0.75
N GLU A 161 7.47 15.08 0.38
CA GLU A 161 7.99 14.58 -0.89
C GLU A 161 8.61 13.20 -0.65
N ILE A 162 8.36 12.27 -1.56
CA ILE A 162 8.81 10.89 -1.44
C ILE A 162 9.46 10.50 -2.75
N GLU A 163 10.68 9.98 -2.65
CA GLU A 163 11.46 9.49 -3.78
C GLU A 163 11.86 8.03 -3.53
N ILE A 164 11.76 7.19 -4.55
CA ILE A 164 12.27 5.82 -4.50
C ILE A 164 13.78 5.86 -4.70
N VAL A 165 14.53 5.71 -3.61
CA VAL A 165 16.00 5.67 -3.66
C VAL A 165 16.57 4.31 -4.04
N LYS A 166 15.81 3.22 -3.82
CA LYS A 166 16.25 1.85 -4.09
C LYS A 166 15.06 0.91 -4.26
N ARG A 167 15.15 -0.01 -5.22
CA ARG A 167 14.19 -1.08 -5.47
C ARG A 167 14.77 -2.45 -5.13
N LYS A 168 13.88 -3.40 -4.88
CA LYS A 168 14.25 -4.80 -4.68
C LYS A 168 14.91 -5.35 -5.95
N GLY A 169 16.16 -5.78 -5.83
CA GLY A 169 16.96 -6.29 -6.95
C GLY A 169 18.01 -5.31 -7.46
N ASP A 170 17.99 -4.05 -7.01
CA ASP A 170 19.05 -3.10 -7.30
C ASP A 170 20.37 -3.54 -6.66
N PRO A 171 21.53 -3.17 -7.24
CA PRO A 171 22.84 -3.45 -6.67
C PRO A 171 22.93 -2.98 -5.20
N ILE A 172 23.58 -3.78 -4.36
CA ILE A 172 23.85 -3.40 -2.97
C ILE A 172 25.14 -2.59 -2.96
N ASP A 173 25.03 -1.28 -2.68
CA ASP A 173 26.18 -0.42 -2.42
C ASP A 173 26.99 -0.95 -1.23
N GLU A 174 28.31 -0.76 -1.24
CA GLU A 174 29.19 -1.32 -0.20
C GLU A 174 28.86 -0.80 1.20
N GLU A 175 28.34 0.42 1.32
CA GLU A 175 27.91 1.03 2.60
C GLU A 175 26.68 0.33 3.21
N ASP A 176 25.75 -0.15 2.38
CA ASP A 176 24.55 -0.87 2.84
C ASP A 176 24.88 -2.30 3.32
N ARG A 177 26.04 -2.86 2.93
CA ARG A 177 26.45 -4.20 3.38
C ARG A 177 26.74 -4.24 4.87
N THR A 178 27.28 -3.16 5.43
CA THR A 178 27.64 -3.10 6.86
C THR A 178 26.42 -3.11 7.79
N ASP A 179 25.30 -2.52 7.38
CA ASP A 179 24.06 -2.52 8.18
C ASP A 179 23.42 -3.91 8.25
N VAL A 180 23.47 -4.69 7.15
CA VAL A 180 22.93 -6.06 7.11
C VAL A 180 23.66 -7.00 8.06
N PHE A 181 25.00 -6.89 8.16
CA PHE A 181 25.78 -7.73 9.08
C PHE A 181 25.57 -7.35 10.56
N THR A 182 25.34 -6.06 10.84
CA THR A 182 25.08 -5.60 12.21
C THR A 182 23.70 -6.04 12.72
N GLN A 183 22.71 -6.14 11.82
CA GLN A 183 21.37 -6.63 12.16
C GLN A 183 21.28 -8.13 12.40
N GLN A 184 22.10 -8.96 11.71
CA GLN A 184 22.12 -10.41 11.96
C GLN A 184 22.76 -10.81 13.30
N GLN A 185 23.62 -9.95 13.88
CA GLN A 185 24.26 -10.23 15.17
C GLN A 185 23.40 -9.86 16.40
N GLN A 186 22.29 -9.12 16.23
CA GLN A 186 21.39 -8.76 17.34
C GLN A 186 20.20 -9.73 17.53
N GLN A 187 20.10 -10.78 16.70
CA GLN A 187 19.06 -11.83 16.81
C GLN A 187 19.62 -13.19 17.29
N GLN A 188 20.80 -13.22 17.91
CA GLN A 188 21.34 -14.41 18.59
C GLN A 188 21.49 -14.17 20.09
#